data_AF-A0A9P7KAC6-F1
#
_entry.id   AF-A0A9P7KAC6-F1
#
_cell.length_a   1.000
_cell.length_b   1.000
_cell.length_c   1.000
_cell.angle_alpha   90.00
_cell.angle_beta   90.00
_cell.angle_gamma   90.00
#
_symmetry.space_group_name_H-M   'P 1'
#
loop_
_entity.id
_entity.type
_entity.pdbx_description
1 polymer ?
#
loop_
_entity_poly.entity_id
_entity_poly.type
_entity_poly.pdbx_seq_one_letter_code
_entity_poly.pdbx_strand_id
1 'polypeptide(L)'
;MPASTFKATVIFPEEQGLGSYSTINAVLTLGDSEPLQNSHSNDIQLQVTQDLGGKSVETAIFRAMMRSVPADNSEVFKDVVIKISVADSEKLVIRREAEFYQRTLKPYYGQGVPTFYGLYEGTQCDSLDPNCKKYQCTFLVLEWCVDPIEPFITLGRKFRCVSKTPANPSKCPILNL
;
A
#
# COMPACT_ATOMS: atom_id res chain seq x y z
N MET A 1 -18.25 16.40 -18.29
CA MET A 1 -18.60 15.08 -17.70
C MET A 1 -18.09 15.08 -16.27
N PRO A 2 -18.88 14.71 -15.26
CA PRO A 2 -18.37 14.60 -13.89
C PRO A 2 -17.23 13.57 -13.87
N ALA A 3 -16.12 13.89 -13.21
CA ALA A 3 -15.00 12.98 -13.06
C ALA A 3 -15.50 11.70 -12.38
N SER A 4 -15.35 10.56 -13.04
CA SER A 4 -15.67 9.26 -12.46
C SER A 4 -14.87 9.06 -11.18
N THR A 5 -15.53 9.12 -10.03
CA THR A 5 -14.90 8.87 -8.73
C THR A 5 -14.71 7.36 -8.58
N PHE A 6 -13.47 6.87 -8.70
CA PHE A 6 -13.13 5.49 -8.36
C PHE A 6 -13.06 5.32 -6.86
N LYS A 7 -13.67 4.25 -6.33
CA LYS A 7 -13.68 3.97 -4.89
C LYS A 7 -13.02 2.64 -4.57
N ALA A 8 -12.50 2.56 -3.36
CA ALA A 8 -12.05 1.31 -2.77
C ALA A 8 -12.76 1.07 -1.45
N THR A 9 -13.20 -0.16 -1.24
CA THR A 9 -13.76 -0.63 0.02
C THR A 9 -12.82 -1.68 0.61
N VAL A 10 -12.11 -1.33 1.68
CA VAL A 10 -11.25 -2.27 2.42
C VAL A 10 -12.08 -2.97 3.49
N ILE A 11 -12.02 -4.31 3.52
CA ILE A 11 -12.78 -5.18 4.40
C ILE A 11 -11.79 -5.97 5.26
N PHE A 12 -11.82 -5.76 6.57
CA PHE A 12 -10.97 -6.49 7.52
C PHE A 12 -11.68 -7.75 8.04
N PRO A 13 -10.98 -8.90 8.17
CA PRO A 13 -11.58 -10.11 8.72
C PRO A 13 -12.01 -9.90 10.17
N GLU A 14 -13.09 -10.56 10.56
CA GLU A 14 -13.60 -10.56 11.93
C GLU A 14 -12.56 -11.27 12.83
N GLU A 15 -11.89 -10.53 13.71
CA GLU A 15 -11.10 -11.16 14.76
C GLU A 15 -12.04 -11.99 15.63
N GLN A 16 -11.64 -13.23 15.92
CA GLN A 16 -12.42 -14.28 16.58
C GLN A 16 -13.14 -13.81 17.86
N GLY A 17 -14.34 -13.22 17.73
CA GLY A 17 -15.25 -12.91 18.84
C GLY A 17 -15.72 -11.46 19.01
N LEU A 18 -15.37 -10.52 18.13
CA LEU A 18 -15.92 -9.15 18.16
C LEU A 18 -16.55 -8.82 16.81
N GLY A 19 -17.83 -9.11 16.69
CA GLY A 19 -18.59 -8.91 15.47
C GLY A 19 -18.59 -7.46 15.02
N SER A 20 -17.79 -7.17 13.99
CA SER A 20 -18.01 -6.16 12.94
C SER A 20 -16.82 -6.13 11.97
N TYR A 21 -17.11 -6.10 10.68
CA TYR A 21 -16.13 -5.74 9.66
C TYR A 21 -15.81 -4.24 9.80
N SER A 22 -14.58 -3.86 10.12
CA SER A 22 -14.18 -2.47 9.89
C SER A 22 -14.08 -2.25 8.38
N THR A 23 -14.69 -1.17 7.89
CA THR A 23 -14.74 -0.85 6.46
C THR A 23 -14.12 0.51 6.21
N ILE A 24 -13.23 0.60 5.23
CA ILE A 24 -12.68 1.88 4.77
C ILE A 24 -13.23 2.15 3.38
N ASN A 25 -14.01 3.23 3.24
CA ASN A 25 -14.38 3.76 1.95
C ASN A 25 -13.41 4.87 1.57
N ALA A 26 -12.71 4.67 0.47
CA ALA A 26 -11.69 5.59 -0.01
C ALA A 26 -11.87 5.92 -1.48
N VAL A 27 -11.33 7.05 -1.90
CA VAL A 27 -11.38 7.56 -3.26
C VAL A 27 -9.98 7.49 -3.85
N LEU A 28 -9.87 7.05 -5.11
CA LEU A 28 -8.61 7.06 -5.86
C LEU A 28 -8.13 8.51 -6.05
N THR A 29 -6.91 8.80 -5.61
CA THR A 29 -6.28 10.12 -5.73
C THR A 29 -5.10 10.12 -6.71
N LEU A 30 -4.42 8.99 -6.89
CA LEU A 30 -3.36 8.81 -7.88
C LEU A 30 -3.34 7.37 -8.39
N GLY A 31 -3.30 7.18 -9.70
CA GLY A 31 -3.25 5.88 -10.34
C GLY A 31 -3.82 5.96 -11.75
N ASP A 32 -3.45 5.01 -12.60
CA ASP A 32 -4.11 4.89 -13.90
C ASP A 32 -5.50 4.27 -13.68
N SER A 33 -6.52 4.87 -14.27
CA SER A 33 -7.80 4.21 -14.40
C SER A 33 -7.74 3.05 -15.41
N GLU A 34 -6.71 2.96 -16.27
CA GLU A 34 -6.61 1.94 -17.33
C GLU A 34 -6.76 0.48 -16.87
N PRO A 35 -6.09 -0.01 -15.79
CA PRO A 35 -6.36 -1.34 -15.25
C PRO A 35 -7.79 -1.53 -14.69
N LEU A 36 -8.57 -0.45 -14.58
CA LEU A 36 -9.95 -0.38 -14.08
C LEU A 36 -10.93 0.21 -15.11
N GLN A 37 -10.50 0.58 -16.33
CA GLN A 37 -11.28 1.44 -17.24
C GLN A 37 -12.42 0.71 -17.92
N ASN A 38 -12.27 -0.61 -18.07
CA ASN A 38 -13.34 -1.46 -18.51
C ASN A 38 -14.18 -1.86 -17.31
N SER A 39 -14.59 -1.01 -16.36
CA SER A 39 -15.44 -1.43 -15.22
C SER A 39 -16.81 -0.77 -15.20
N HIS A 40 -17.88 -1.57 -15.14
CA HIS A 40 -19.24 -1.06 -14.94
C HIS A 40 -19.44 -0.48 -13.54
N SER A 41 -18.62 -0.91 -12.58
CA SER A 41 -18.51 -0.34 -11.24
C SER A 41 -17.08 0.18 -11.07
N ASN A 42 -16.93 1.49 -10.84
CA ASN A 42 -15.64 2.12 -10.54
C ASN A 42 -15.12 1.74 -9.12
N ASP A 43 -15.65 0.68 -8.52
CA ASP A 43 -15.42 0.32 -7.14
C ASP A 43 -14.61 -0.98 -7.07
N ILE A 44 -13.51 -0.96 -6.32
CA ILE A 44 -12.74 -2.16 -5.98
C ILE A 44 -13.07 -2.60 -4.54
N GLN A 45 -13.13 -3.91 -4.33
CA GLN A 45 -13.22 -4.50 -3.00
C GLN A 45 -11.86 -5.09 -2.63
N LEU A 46 -11.36 -4.76 -1.44
CA LEU A 46 -10.08 -5.19 -0.92
C LEU A 46 -10.32 -6.00 0.35
N GLN A 47 -10.35 -7.32 0.22
CA GLN A 47 -10.56 -8.22 1.34
C GLN A 47 -9.21 -8.55 1.99
N VAL A 48 -8.94 -8.02 3.18
CA VAL A 48 -7.71 -8.30 3.92
C VAL A 48 -7.66 -9.78 4.29
N THR A 49 -6.56 -10.42 3.97
CA THR A 49 -6.32 -11.85 4.21
C THR A 49 -5.25 -12.09 5.28
N GLN A 50 -4.32 -11.15 5.44
CA GLN A 50 -3.20 -11.29 6.38
C GLN A 50 -2.65 -9.93 6.79
N ASP A 51 -2.33 -9.77 8.08
CA ASP A 51 -1.48 -8.68 8.58
C ASP A 51 0.00 -9.05 8.37
N LEU A 52 0.72 -8.20 7.63
CA LEU A 52 2.14 -8.35 7.33
C LEU A 52 3.02 -7.49 8.27
N GLY A 53 2.41 -6.77 9.21
CA GLY A 53 3.04 -5.87 10.16
C GLY A 53 3.29 -4.47 9.59
N GLY A 54 4.05 -3.68 10.33
CA GLY A 54 4.32 -2.28 10.01
C GLY A 54 5.70 -1.86 10.50
N LYS A 55 6.35 -0.93 9.79
CA LYS A 55 7.62 -0.35 10.24
C LYS A 55 7.43 0.65 11.39
N SER A 56 6.22 1.18 11.57
CA SER A 56 5.84 2.09 12.64
C SER A 56 4.45 1.76 13.18
N VAL A 57 4.13 2.22 14.38
CA VAL A 57 2.79 2.05 15.00
C VAL A 57 1.68 2.74 14.17
N GLU A 58 2.06 3.66 13.29
CA GLU A 58 1.15 4.50 12.52
C GLU A 58 1.00 4.04 11.05
N THR A 59 1.69 2.96 10.66
CA THR A 59 1.63 2.36 9.33
C THR A 59 1.43 0.87 9.44
N ALA A 60 0.42 0.34 8.78
CA ALA A 60 0.17 -1.10 8.70
C ALA A 60 0.26 -1.57 7.24
N ILE A 61 0.70 -2.81 7.06
CA ILE A 61 0.82 -3.46 5.76
C ILE A 61 0.00 -4.74 5.80
N PHE A 62 -0.90 -4.88 4.85
CA PHE A 62 -1.80 -6.02 4.75
C PHE A 62 -1.63 -6.70 3.41
N ARG A 63 -1.75 -8.03 3.39
CA ARG A 63 -2.10 -8.76 2.19
C ARG A 63 -3.61 -8.75 2.03
N ALA A 64 -4.08 -8.61 0.81
CA ALA A 64 -5.50 -8.63 0.51
C ALA A 64 -5.80 -9.26 -0.85
N MET A 65 -7.02 -9.74 -1.02
CA MET A 65 -7.57 -10.09 -2.32
C MET A 65 -8.34 -8.89 -2.86
N MET A 66 -7.86 -8.34 -3.97
CA MET A 66 -8.56 -7.30 -4.72
C MET A 66 -9.55 -7.93 -5.69
N ARG A 67 -10.83 -7.55 -5.57
CA ARG A 67 -11.90 -7.89 -6.51
C ARG A 67 -12.31 -6.63 -7.25
N SER A 68 -12.32 -6.70 -8.58
CA SER A 68 -12.85 -5.66 -9.47
C SER A 68 -13.85 -6.27 -10.45
N VAL A 69 -14.91 -5.55 -10.78
CA VAL A 69 -15.93 -5.99 -11.75
C VAL A 69 -15.85 -5.12 -13.00
N PRO A 70 -15.21 -5.61 -14.07
CA PRO A 70 -15.16 -4.96 -15.35
C PRO A 70 -16.57 -4.83 -15.99
N ALA A 71 -16.68 -4.14 -17.11
CA ALA A 71 -17.88 -3.82 -17.88
C ALA A 71 -18.39 -5.03 -18.65
N ASP A 72 -17.53 -6.02 -18.87
CA ASP A 72 -17.94 -7.34 -19.35
C ASP A 72 -18.50 -8.22 -18.22
N ASN A 73 -18.64 -7.69 -17.00
CA ASN A 73 -19.07 -8.39 -15.78
C ASN A 73 -18.20 -9.59 -15.39
N SER A 74 -16.97 -9.69 -15.89
CA SER A 74 -16.05 -10.78 -15.54
C SER A 74 -15.31 -10.49 -14.23
N GLU A 75 -15.61 -11.20 -13.14
CA GLU A 75 -14.92 -10.90 -11.88
C GLU A 75 -13.40 -11.15 -11.98
N VAL A 76 -12.61 -10.10 -11.75
CA VAL A 76 -11.15 -10.18 -11.73
C VAL A 76 -10.68 -10.13 -10.29
N PHE A 77 -9.88 -11.13 -9.92
CA PHE A 77 -9.26 -11.24 -8.61
C PHE A 77 -7.75 -11.06 -8.75
N LYS A 78 -7.15 -10.25 -7.87
CA LYS A 78 -5.70 -10.04 -7.81
C LYS A 78 -5.23 -10.08 -6.36
N ASP A 79 -4.11 -10.75 -6.14
CA ASP A 79 -3.43 -10.74 -4.85
C ASP A 79 -2.61 -9.45 -4.73
N VAL A 80 -2.85 -8.70 -3.66
CA VAL A 80 -2.31 -7.35 -3.49
C VAL A 80 -1.77 -7.12 -2.09
N VAL A 81 -0.92 -6.11 -1.99
CA VAL A 81 -0.49 -5.50 -0.73
C VAL A 81 -1.12 -4.13 -0.59
N ILE A 82 -1.64 -3.87 0.60
CA ILE A 82 -2.16 -2.57 1.01
C ILE A 82 -1.23 -2.03 2.08
N LYS A 83 -0.64 -0.86 1.84
CA LYS A 83 0.09 -0.11 2.86
C LYS A 83 -0.73 1.10 3.26
N ILE A 84 -1.17 1.14 4.51
CA ILE A 84 -2.07 2.17 5.04
C ILE A 84 -1.43 2.96 6.17
N SER A 85 -1.70 4.26 6.22
CA SER A 85 -1.35 5.10 7.36
C SER A 85 -2.45 6.09 7.74
N VAL A 86 -2.50 6.39 9.03
CA VAL A 86 -3.40 7.38 9.66
C VAL A 86 -2.68 8.64 10.16
N ALA A 87 -1.34 8.62 10.25
CA ALA A 87 -0.55 9.77 10.69
C ALA A 87 -0.10 10.66 9.53
N ASP A 88 -0.15 11.97 9.70
CA ASP A 88 0.07 12.92 8.59
C ASP A 88 1.49 12.88 8.01
N SER A 89 2.50 12.64 8.85
CA SER A 89 3.89 12.42 8.43
C SER A 89 4.03 11.23 7.49
N GLU A 90 3.42 10.10 7.85
CA GLU A 90 3.48 8.85 7.10
C GLU A 90 2.58 8.88 5.86
N LYS A 91 1.43 9.57 5.90
CA LYS A 91 0.60 9.83 4.69
C LYS A 91 1.43 10.53 3.61
N LEU A 92 2.26 11.52 3.97
CA LEU A 92 3.13 12.19 3.00
C LEU A 92 4.17 11.24 2.41
N VAL A 93 4.72 10.33 3.20
CA VAL A 93 5.64 9.29 2.73
C VAL A 93 4.95 8.36 1.73
N ILE A 94 3.76 7.85 2.06
CA ILE A 94 2.95 7.00 1.18
C ILE A 94 2.61 7.72 -0.14
N ARG A 95 2.25 9.01 -0.09
CA ARG A 95 1.99 9.81 -1.31
C ARG A 95 3.22 9.89 -2.21
N ARG A 96 4.39 10.21 -1.65
CA ARG A 96 5.64 10.28 -2.42
C ARG A 96 6.04 8.94 -3.00
N GLU A 97 5.84 7.86 -2.25
CA GLU A 97 6.07 6.49 -2.72
C GLU A 97 5.16 6.16 -3.90
N ALA A 98 3.86 6.46 -3.81
CA ALA A 98 2.92 6.26 -4.90
C ALA A 98 3.27 7.08 -6.16
N GLU A 99 3.72 8.33 -5.99
CA GLU A 99 4.22 9.14 -7.12
C GLU A 99 5.44 8.51 -7.79
N PHE A 100 6.36 7.94 -7.00
CA PHE A 100 7.54 7.28 -7.53
C PHE A 100 7.17 6.03 -8.34
N TYR A 101 6.25 5.21 -7.83
CA TYR A 101 5.70 4.10 -8.61
C TYR A 101 5.10 4.61 -9.94
N GLN A 102 4.12 5.51 -9.86
CA GLN A 102 3.36 5.98 -11.02
C GLN A 102 4.23 6.65 -12.10
N ARG A 103 5.18 7.50 -11.70
CA ARG A 103 5.95 8.33 -12.64
C ARG A 103 7.28 7.71 -13.05
N THR A 104 7.92 6.97 -12.16
CA THR A 104 9.29 6.48 -12.39
C THR A 104 9.32 4.98 -12.66
N LEU A 105 8.55 4.19 -11.93
CA LEU A 105 8.65 2.73 -12.01
C LEU A 105 7.66 2.08 -12.99
N LYS A 106 6.62 2.79 -13.44
CA LYS A 106 5.60 2.29 -14.38
C LYS A 106 6.16 1.52 -15.59
N PRO A 107 7.24 1.95 -16.28
CA PRO A 107 7.80 1.19 -17.41
C PRO A 107 8.33 -0.20 -17.05
N TYR A 108 8.56 -0.49 -15.76
CA TYR A 108 9.17 -1.72 -15.26
C TYR A 108 8.18 -2.63 -14.54
N TYR A 109 6.88 -2.30 -14.52
CA TYR A 109 5.85 -3.14 -13.90
C TYR A 109 5.83 -4.54 -14.53
N GLY A 110 5.71 -5.56 -13.69
CA GLY A 110 5.77 -6.97 -14.09
C GLY A 110 7.16 -7.48 -14.49
N GLN A 111 8.18 -6.61 -14.52
CA GLN A 111 9.58 -6.95 -14.86
C GLN A 111 10.51 -6.86 -13.64
N GLY A 112 9.98 -7.12 -12.44
CA GLY A 112 10.70 -7.00 -11.18
C GLY A 112 10.27 -5.81 -10.31
N VAL A 113 9.34 -4.98 -10.80
CA VAL A 113 8.61 -4.00 -10.00
C VAL A 113 7.15 -4.44 -9.88
N PRO A 114 6.55 -4.44 -8.67
CA PRO A 114 5.13 -4.72 -8.50
C PRO A 114 4.27 -3.71 -9.26
N THR A 115 3.19 -4.17 -9.87
CA THR A 115 2.20 -3.29 -10.46
C THR A 115 1.57 -2.39 -9.40
N PHE A 116 1.53 -1.09 -9.64
CA PHE A 116 0.81 -0.14 -8.80
C PHE A 116 -0.64 0.00 -9.28
N TYR A 117 -1.58 -0.28 -8.39
CA TYR A 117 -3.02 -0.20 -8.69
C TYR A 117 -3.65 1.14 -8.31
N GLY A 118 -3.07 1.83 -7.31
CA GLY A 118 -3.53 3.16 -6.96
C GLY A 118 -3.18 3.60 -5.55
N LEU A 119 -3.34 4.89 -5.33
CA LEU A 119 -3.31 5.60 -4.06
C LEU A 119 -4.73 6.03 -3.76
N TYR A 120 -5.18 5.75 -2.55
CA TYR A 120 -6.53 6.02 -2.10
C TYR A 120 -6.51 6.82 -0.80
N GLU A 121 -7.45 7.74 -0.68
CA GLU A 121 -7.68 8.51 0.53
C GLU A 121 -9.10 8.30 1.02
N GLY A 122 -9.25 7.98 2.29
CA GLY A 122 -10.54 7.62 2.86
C GLY A 122 -10.63 7.92 4.34
N THR A 123 -11.77 7.57 4.92
CA THR A 123 -11.98 7.67 6.36
C THR A 123 -12.28 6.30 6.93
N GLN A 124 -11.53 5.91 7.96
CA GLN A 124 -11.84 4.74 8.77
C GLN A 124 -12.76 5.18 9.93
N CYS A 125 -13.83 4.41 10.14
CA CYS A 125 -14.68 4.52 11.32
C CYS A 125 -14.48 3.24 12.12
N ASP A 126 -14.10 3.39 13.39
CA ASP A 126 -14.19 2.30 14.35
C ASP A 126 -15.69 2.02 14.58
N SER A 127 -16.16 0.87 14.14
CA SER A 127 -17.59 0.58 13.93
C SER A 127 -18.40 0.45 15.21
N LEU A 128 -17.75 0.44 16.37
CA LEU A 128 -18.38 0.17 17.67
C LEU A 128 -18.78 1.43 18.45
N ASP A 129 -18.34 2.63 18.05
CA ASP A 129 -18.68 3.87 18.76
C ASP A 129 -19.47 4.85 17.86
N PRO A 130 -20.74 5.18 18.19
CA PRO A 130 -21.48 6.22 17.48
C PRO A 130 -20.85 7.63 17.62
N ASN A 131 -19.95 7.83 18.58
CA ASN A 131 -19.09 9.02 18.70
C ASN A 131 -17.69 8.82 18.10
N CYS A 132 -17.50 7.76 17.30
CA CYS A 132 -16.18 7.39 16.78
C CYS A 132 -15.50 8.56 16.06
N LYS A 133 -14.26 8.81 16.46
CA LYS A 133 -13.35 9.70 15.73
C LYS A 133 -13.09 9.08 14.36
N LYS A 134 -13.60 9.72 13.31
CA LYS A 134 -13.24 9.39 11.93
C LYS A 134 -11.79 9.76 11.69
N TYR A 135 -10.95 8.77 11.39
CA TYR A 135 -9.56 9.01 11.04
C TYR A 135 -9.43 9.08 9.54
N GLN A 136 -8.84 10.16 9.02
CA GLN A 136 -8.41 10.18 7.64
C GLN A 136 -7.22 9.24 7.47
N CYS A 137 -7.29 8.39 6.47
CA CYS A 137 -6.25 7.44 6.14
C CYS A 137 -5.86 7.59 4.66
N THR A 138 -4.61 7.28 4.37
CA THR A 138 -4.08 7.18 3.02
C THR A 138 -3.48 5.80 2.85
N PHE A 139 -3.80 5.12 1.75
CA PHE A 139 -3.20 3.84 1.44
C PHE A 139 -2.85 3.70 -0.02
N LEU A 140 -1.78 2.96 -0.29
CA LEU A 140 -1.40 2.54 -1.63
C LEU A 140 -1.64 1.04 -1.80
N VAL A 141 -1.95 0.64 -3.03
CA VAL A 141 -2.22 -0.75 -3.42
C VAL A 141 -1.21 -1.19 -4.47
N LEU A 142 -0.49 -2.27 -4.18
CA LEU A 142 0.54 -2.86 -5.03
C LEU A 142 0.23 -4.33 -5.29
N GLU A 143 0.73 -4.87 -6.40
CA GLU A 143 0.77 -6.30 -6.65
C GLU A 143 1.57 -7.04 -5.57
N TRP A 144 1.04 -8.18 -5.11
CA TRP A 144 1.79 -9.08 -4.24
C TRP A 144 2.80 -9.88 -5.06
N CYS A 145 4.10 -9.61 -4.86
CA CYS A 145 5.18 -10.27 -5.59
C CYS A 145 5.89 -11.38 -4.79
N VAL A 146 5.13 -12.14 -3.98
CA VAL A 146 5.62 -13.18 -3.02
C VAL A 146 6.57 -12.65 -1.94
N ASP A 147 7.04 -13.56 -1.06
CA ASP A 147 7.75 -13.24 0.17
C ASP A 147 8.92 -12.26 -0.06
N PRO A 148 9.14 -11.32 0.88
CA PRO A 148 10.24 -10.38 0.79
C PRO A 148 11.56 -11.10 0.59
N ILE A 149 12.47 -10.49 -0.17
CA ILE A 149 13.79 -11.06 -0.37
C ILE A 149 14.61 -11.04 0.94
N GLU A 150 14.32 -10.15 1.90
CA GLU A 150 15.07 -10.02 3.16
C GLU A 150 15.15 -11.27 4.06
N PRO A 151 14.13 -12.14 4.20
CA PRO A 151 14.33 -13.45 4.83
C PRO A 151 15.32 -14.35 4.08
N PHE A 152 15.51 -14.17 2.76
CA PHE A 152 16.48 -14.92 1.94
C PHE A 152 17.84 -14.21 1.80
N ILE A 153 17.87 -12.88 1.93
CA ILE A 153 19.05 -12.02 1.98
C ILE A 153 19.28 -11.66 3.46
N THR A 154 19.68 -12.65 4.23
CA THR A 154 20.60 -12.44 5.37
C THR A 154 22.02 -12.11 4.84
N LEU A 155 22.11 -11.39 3.73
CA LEU A 155 23.35 -10.99 3.07
C LEU A 155 23.62 -9.52 3.40
N GLY A 156 24.27 -9.34 4.55
CA GLY A 156 25.22 -8.27 4.77
C GLY A 156 24.64 -6.87 4.95
N ARG A 157 24.53 -6.46 6.22
CA ARG A 157 24.73 -5.07 6.67
C ARG A 157 26.15 -4.58 6.29
N LYS A 158 26.48 -4.50 5.01
CA LYS A 158 27.78 -4.06 4.47
C LYS A 158 27.68 -3.21 3.20
N PHE A 159 26.53 -2.62 2.90
CA PHE A 159 26.51 -1.50 1.94
C PHE A 159 26.85 -0.21 2.68
N ARG A 160 28.14 -0.02 3.00
CA ARG A 160 28.68 1.32 3.29
C ARG A 160 28.86 2.05 1.97
N CYS A 161 28.36 3.28 1.92
CA CYS A 161 28.61 4.24 0.86
C CYS A 161 30.08 4.22 0.44
N VAL A 162 30.36 3.85 -0.81
CA VAL A 162 31.66 4.11 -1.42
C VAL A 162 31.63 5.56 -1.90
N SER A 163 31.90 6.51 -1.00
CA SER A 163 32.15 7.89 -1.42
C SER A 163 33.47 7.91 -2.19
N LYS A 164 33.42 8.25 -3.48
CA LYS A 164 34.59 8.52 -4.30
C LYS A 164 35.22 9.85 -3.89
N THR A 165 36.17 9.82 -2.95
CA THR A 165 37.27 10.80 -2.88
C THR A 165 38.36 10.31 -1.92
N PRO A 166 39.66 10.49 -2.24
CA PRO A 166 40.75 10.01 -1.40
C PRO A 166 41.17 11.06 -0.35
N ALA A 167 41.86 10.56 0.68
CA ALA A 167 42.71 11.27 1.67
C ALA A 167 42.07 11.65 3.02
N ASN A 168 42.06 10.72 3.97
CA ASN A 168 42.91 10.77 5.19
C ASN A 168 42.73 9.48 6.03
N PRO A 169 43.75 8.61 6.22
CA PRO A 169 43.55 7.28 6.84
C PRO A 169 43.53 7.25 8.38
N SER A 170 43.45 8.38 9.09
CA SER A 170 43.67 8.41 10.56
C SER A 170 42.43 8.62 11.43
N LYS A 171 41.20 8.64 10.88
CA LYS A 171 39.97 8.75 11.71
C LYS A 171 38.80 7.93 11.16
N CYS A 172 38.68 6.68 11.62
CA CYS A 172 37.41 5.95 11.62
C CYS A 172 37.15 5.48 13.06
N PRO A 173 36.23 6.10 13.82
CA PRO A 173 35.76 5.51 15.06
C PRO A 173 34.85 4.32 14.71
N ILE A 174 35.25 3.15 15.19
CA ILE A 174 34.42 1.95 15.25
C ILE A 174 33.33 2.24 16.29
N LEU A 175 32.06 2.06 15.91
CA LEU A 175 30.96 1.90 16.86
C LEU A 175 30.27 0.58 16.54
N ASN A 176 30.36 -0.30 17.55
CA ASN A 176 29.80 -1.64 17.59
C ASN A 176 28.27 -1.56 17.69
N LEU A 177 27.64 -2.39 16.86
CA LEU A 177 26.22 -2.46 16.54
C LEU A 177 25.37 -3.03 17.66
#